data_AF-A0A3B9XV06-F1
#
_entry.id   AF-A0A3B9XV06-F1
#
_cell.length_a   1.000
_cell.length_b   1.000
_cell.length_c   1.000
_cell.angle_alpha   90.00
_cell.angle_beta   90.00
_cell.angle_gamma   90.00
#
_symmetry.space_group_name_H-M   'P 1'
#
loop_
_entity.id
_entity.type
_entity.pdbx_description
1 polymer ?
#
loop_
_entity_poly.entity_id
_entity_poly.type
_entity_poly.pdbx_seq_one_letter_code
_entity_poly.pdbx_strand_id
1 'polypeptide(L)'
;MLSVMGSSVWAFSLERYVEGVHYEKVAGAERKPDTVMEFFSFGCPHCNHLEPLVEKWLKTKPEAVQFTRVPAAWNPRFKVLAKLYYVIVALGIEDKAVPAVFDYLHKQNQ
;
A
#
# COMPACT_ATOMS: atom_id res chain seq x y z
N MET A 1 51.19 -4.55 28.63
CA MET A 1 50.61 -5.37 27.55
C MET A 1 49.45 -6.16 28.11
N LEU A 2 48.21 -5.82 27.77
CA LEU A 2 47.24 -6.76 27.17
C LEU A 2 46.02 -5.94 26.77
N SER A 3 45.71 -6.01 25.48
CA SER A 3 44.78 -5.16 24.77
C SER A 3 43.34 -5.27 25.25
N VAL A 4 42.69 -4.12 25.38
CA VAL A 4 41.23 -4.00 25.33
C VAL A 4 40.80 -4.34 23.91
N MET A 5 40.28 -5.54 23.68
CA MET A 5 39.54 -5.85 22.45
C MET A 5 38.21 -5.11 22.49
N GLY A 6 38.22 -3.87 22.02
CA GLY A 6 37.00 -3.10 21.76
C GLY A 6 36.26 -3.73 20.60
N SER A 7 35.10 -4.32 20.86
CA SER A 7 34.14 -4.72 19.84
C SER A 7 33.53 -3.49 19.19
N SER A 8 34.21 -2.91 18.20
CA SER A 8 33.58 -1.98 17.27
C SER A 8 32.70 -2.77 16.31
N VAL A 9 31.51 -3.15 16.79
CA VAL A 9 30.38 -3.41 15.90
C VAL A 9 30.05 -2.07 15.27
N TRP A 10 30.58 -1.86 14.07
CA TRP A 10 30.10 -0.81 13.19
C TRP A 10 28.66 -1.17 12.81
N ALA A 11 27.71 -0.82 13.67
CA ALA A 11 26.32 -0.73 13.29
C ALA A 11 26.18 0.50 12.38
N PHE A 12 26.69 0.39 11.15
CA PHE A 12 26.14 1.17 10.05
C PHE A 12 24.73 0.65 9.82
N SER A 13 23.79 1.12 10.63
CA SER A 13 22.40 1.21 10.18
C SER A 13 22.41 2.22 9.04
N LEU A 14 22.78 1.78 7.84
CA LEU A 14 22.38 2.46 6.62
C LEU A 14 20.89 2.73 6.78
N GLU A 15 20.46 3.98 6.60
CA GLU A 15 19.05 4.30 6.47
C GLU A 15 18.45 3.32 5.47
N ARG A 16 17.64 2.39 5.97
CA ARG A 16 17.07 1.30 5.15
C ARG A 16 16.24 1.85 3.99
N TYR A 17 15.76 3.09 4.11
CA TYR A 17 15.01 3.81 3.10
C TYR A 17 15.54 5.23 2.96
N VAL A 18 15.86 5.60 1.72
CA VAL A 18 16.49 6.89 1.35
C VAL A 18 15.48 7.75 0.59
N GLU A 19 15.30 9.01 1.01
CA GLU A 19 14.47 10.02 0.33
C GLU A 19 15.03 10.31 -1.07
N GLY A 20 14.14 10.44 -2.07
CA GLY A 20 14.54 10.59 -3.48
C GLY A 20 14.88 9.28 -4.18
N VAL A 21 14.91 8.16 -3.47
CA VAL A 21 15.12 6.80 -4.04
C VAL A 21 13.93 5.89 -3.74
N HIS A 22 13.57 5.76 -2.47
CA HIS A 22 12.53 4.83 -2.01
C HIS A 22 11.21 5.53 -1.73
N TYR A 23 11.26 6.80 -1.35
CA TYR A 23 10.09 7.60 -1.04
C TYR A 23 10.36 9.08 -1.32
N GLU A 24 9.27 9.83 -1.46
CA GLU A 24 9.28 11.28 -1.60
C GLU A 24 8.39 11.89 -0.51
N LYS A 25 8.79 13.05 0.02
CA LYS A 25 7.92 13.82 0.90
C LYS A 25 6.92 14.61 0.06
N VAL A 26 5.64 14.44 0.37
CA VAL A 26 4.57 15.20 -0.29
C VAL A 26 4.48 16.59 0.34
N ALA A 27 4.87 17.62 -0.42
CA ALA A 27 4.83 19.01 0.04
C ALA A 27 3.39 19.44 0.36
N GLY A 28 3.19 20.09 1.51
CA GLY A 28 1.88 20.60 1.93
C GLY A 28 0.89 19.53 2.39
N ALA A 29 1.26 18.25 2.42
CA ALA A 29 0.43 17.22 3.02
C ALA A 29 0.41 17.38 4.54
N GLU A 30 -0.78 17.35 5.13
CA GLU A 30 -0.94 17.24 6.58
C GLU A 30 -0.36 15.91 7.04
N ARG A 31 0.51 15.94 8.06
CA ARG A 31 1.06 14.73 8.65
C ARG A 31 -0.04 13.99 9.41
N LYS A 32 -0.36 12.77 8.96
CA LYS A 32 -1.23 11.83 9.66
C LYS A 32 -0.40 10.63 10.13
N PRO A 33 0.04 10.59 11.39
CA PRO A 33 0.80 9.46 11.94
C PRO A 33 0.06 8.14 11.72
N ASP A 34 0.83 7.07 11.56
CA ASP A 34 0.33 5.68 11.45
C ASP A 34 -0.75 5.48 10.37
N THR A 35 -0.78 6.32 9.34
CA THR A 35 -1.77 6.22 8.25
C THR A 35 -1.08 5.77 6.96
N VAL A 36 -1.63 4.76 6.32
CA VAL A 36 -1.21 4.27 4.99
C VAL A 36 -2.39 4.39 4.04
N MET A 37 -2.20 5.17 2.97
CA MET A 37 -3.21 5.36 1.93
C MET A 37 -2.71 4.71 0.64
N GLU A 38 -3.44 3.72 0.14
CA GLU A 38 -3.18 3.12 -1.16
C GLU A 38 -4.02 3.80 -2.24
N PHE A 39 -3.38 4.39 -3.24
CA PHE A 39 -4.08 4.89 -4.42
C PHE A 39 -4.14 3.80 -5.49
N PHE A 40 -5.35 3.37 -5.87
CA PHE A 40 -5.50 2.20 -6.74
C PHE A 40 -6.64 2.36 -7.75
N SER A 41 -6.74 1.43 -8.68
CA SER A 41 -7.95 1.22 -9.48
C SER A 41 -8.10 -0.26 -9.79
N PHE A 42 -9.32 -0.77 -9.68
CA PHE A 42 -9.65 -2.13 -10.10
C PHE A 42 -9.28 -2.41 -11.57
N GLY A 43 -9.19 -1.38 -12.42
CA GLY A 43 -8.83 -1.52 -13.83
C GLY A 43 -7.32 -1.45 -14.11
N CYS A 44 -6.47 -1.31 -13.10
CA CYS A 44 -5.02 -1.16 -13.25
C CYS A 44 -4.30 -2.51 -13.10
N PRO A 45 -3.57 -3.00 -14.12
CA PRO A 45 -2.83 -4.27 -14.04
C PRO A 45 -1.75 -4.27 -12.94
N HIS A 46 -1.08 -3.14 -12.71
CA HIS A 46 -0.08 -3.04 -11.64
C HIS A 46 -0.71 -3.09 -10.25
N CYS A 47 -1.89 -2.49 -10.06
CA CYS A 47 -2.64 -2.63 -8.81
C CYS A 47 -3.04 -4.10 -8.57
N ASN A 48 -3.51 -4.80 -9.61
CA ASN A 48 -3.84 -6.22 -9.52
C ASN A 48 -2.64 -7.08 -9.11
N HIS A 49 -1.45 -6.78 -9.65
CA HIS A 49 -0.22 -7.48 -9.25
C HIS A 49 0.16 -7.20 -7.78
N LEU A 50 -0.05 -5.96 -7.31
CA LEU A 50 0.28 -5.54 -5.95
C LEU A 50 -0.69 -6.09 -4.90
N GLU A 51 -1.97 -6.26 -5.26
CA GLU A 51 -3.07 -6.59 -4.34
C GLU A 51 -2.78 -7.80 -3.43
N PRO A 52 -2.26 -8.95 -3.91
CA PRO A 52 -1.95 -10.08 -3.04
C PRO A 52 -0.90 -9.77 -1.97
N LEU A 53 0.04 -8.86 -2.26
CA LEU A 53 1.06 -8.43 -1.30
C LEU A 53 0.46 -7.50 -0.25
N VAL A 54 -0.45 -6.59 -0.66
CA VAL A 54 -1.20 -5.72 0.26
C VAL A 54 -2.05 -6.57 1.18
N GLU A 55 -2.85 -7.50 0.66
CA GLU A 55 -3.69 -8.40 1.43
C GLU A 55 -2.89 -9.25 2.43
N LYS A 56 -1.69 -9.70 2.05
CA LYS A 56 -0.78 -10.38 2.98
C LYS A 56 -0.30 -9.44 4.08
N TRP A 57 0.10 -8.22 3.74
CA TRP A 57 0.57 -7.23 4.70
C TRP A 57 -0.54 -6.77 5.65
N LEU A 58 -1.78 -6.60 5.19
CA LEU A 58 -2.93 -6.22 6.04
C LEU A 58 -3.16 -7.19 7.21
N LYS A 59 -2.83 -8.47 7.01
CA LYS A 59 -2.92 -9.51 8.05
C LYS A 59 -1.81 -9.42 9.11
N THR A 60 -0.72 -8.73 8.80
CA THR A 60 0.48 -8.68 9.66
C THR A 60 0.92 -7.26 10.02
N LYS A 61 0.25 -6.23 9.49
CA LYS A 61 0.60 -4.83 9.76
C LYS A 61 0.49 -4.54 11.26
N PRO A 62 1.26 -3.58 11.80
CA PRO A 62 1.08 -3.14 13.17
C PRO A 62 -0.36 -2.69 13.42
N GLU A 63 -0.89 -2.98 14.61
CA GLU A 63 -2.28 -2.67 14.96
C GLU A 63 -2.59 -1.18 14.87
N ALA A 64 -1.65 -0.33 15.30
CA ALA A 64 -1.79 1.13 15.26
C ALA A 64 -1.92 1.70 13.83
N VAL A 65 -1.50 0.96 12.80
CA VAL A 65 -1.53 1.45 11.42
C VAL A 65 -2.96 1.43 10.87
N GLN A 66 -3.49 2.59 10.53
CA GLN A 66 -4.74 2.76 9.81
C GLN A 66 -4.49 2.66 8.31
N PHE A 67 -5.15 1.71 7.65
CA PHE A 67 -5.05 1.53 6.21
C PHE A 67 -6.34 1.95 5.52
N THR A 68 -6.23 2.66 4.41
CA THR A 68 -7.36 3.02 3.57
C THR A 68 -6.98 2.94 2.09
N ARG A 69 -7.93 2.53 1.25
CA ARG A 69 -7.75 2.59 -0.20
C ARG A 69 -8.49 3.80 -0.76
N VAL A 70 -7.83 4.51 -1.67
CA VAL A 70 -8.34 5.68 -2.37
C VAL A 70 -8.41 5.36 -3.85
N PRO A 71 -9.60 5.12 -4.41
CA PRO A 71 -9.71 4.80 -5.82
C PRO A 71 -9.39 6.03 -6.68
N ALA A 72 -8.48 5.87 -7.64
CA ALA A 72 -8.21 6.87 -8.67
C ALA A 72 -9.46 7.10 -9.53
N ALA A 73 -9.71 8.35 -9.93
CA ALA A 73 -10.93 8.76 -10.64
C ALA A 73 -10.67 9.76 -11.78
N TRP A 74 -9.48 9.74 -12.39
CA TRP A 74 -9.05 10.74 -13.38
C TRP A 74 -9.66 10.56 -14.78
N ASN A 75 -10.31 9.43 -15.08
CA ASN A 75 -10.96 9.18 -16.37
C ASN A 75 -12.34 8.50 -16.18
N PRO A 76 -13.22 8.50 -17.20
CA PRO A 76 -14.57 7.94 -17.07
C PRO A 76 -14.62 6.48 -16.61
N ARG A 77 -13.71 5.62 -17.12
CA ARG A 77 -13.62 4.21 -16.71
C ARG A 77 -13.30 4.09 -15.23
N PHE A 78 -12.30 4.82 -14.75
CA PHE A 78 -11.86 4.79 -13.36
C PHE A 78 -12.89 5.41 -12.42
N LYS A 79 -13.63 6.44 -12.86
CA LYS A 79 -14.75 6.99 -12.08
C LYS A 79 -15.84 5.95 -11.77
N VAL A 80 -16.18 5.10 -12.73
CA VAL A 80 -17.15 4.01 -12.50
C VAL A 80 -16.62 2.99 -11.50
N LEU A 81 -15.35 2.60 -11.64
CA LEU A 81 -14.71 1.64 -10.72
C LEU A 81 -14.51 2.22 -9.31
N ALA A 82 -14.26 3.53 -9.19
CA ALA A 82 -14.21 4.22 -7.92
C ALA A 82 -15.57 4.20 -7.20
N LYS A 83 -16.67 4.43 -7.94
CA LYS A 83 -18.02 4.28 -7.40
C LYS A 83 -18.28 2.86 -6.91
N LEU A 84 -17.88 1.85 -7.70
CA LEU A 84 -18.00 0.45 -7.29
C LEU A 84 -17.26 0.18 -5.97
N TYR A 85 -16.03 0.68 -5.82
CA TYR A 85 -15.28 0.54 -4.56
C TYR A 85 -16.03 1.15 -3.37
N TYR A 86 -16.56 2.36 -3.50
CA TYR A 86 -17.29 2.97 -2.39
C TYR A 86 -18.62 2.29 -2.08
N VAL A 87 -19.28 1.66 -3.07
CA VAL A 87 -20.45 0.79 -2.82
C VAL A 87 -20.03 -0.44 -2.00
N ILE A 88 -18.90 -1.07 -2.36
CA ILE A 88 -18.35 -2.21 -1.62
C ILE A 88 -18.05 -1.82 -0.16
N VAL A 89 -17.44 -0.65 0.07
CA VAL A 89 -17.17 -0.11 1.41
C VAL A 89 -18.46 0.17 2.18
N ALA A 90 -19.44 0.82 1.55
CA ALA A 90 -20.74 1.12 2.18
C ALA A 90 -21.49 -0.15 2.60
N LEU A 91 -21.23 -1.28 1.95
CA LEU A 91 -21.81 -2.59 2.25
C LEU A 91 -20.99 -3.41 3.26
N GLY A 92 -19.76 -3.01 3.58
CA GLY A 92 -18.88 -3.75 4.51
C GLY A 92 -18.47 -5.14 3.99
N ILE A 93 -18.25 -5.28 2.68
CA ILE A 93 -17.93 -6.55 2.02
C ILE A 93 -16.56 -6.56 1.31
N GLU A 94 -15.66 -5.67 1.70
CA GLU A 94 -14.33 -5.46 1.10
C GLU A 94 -13.54 -6.76 0.98
N ASP A 95 -13.40 -7.52 2.07
CA ASP A 95 -12.61 -8.75 2.17
C ASP A 95 -12.97 -9.80 1.12
N LYS A 96 -14.23 -9.79 0.65
CA LYS A 96 -14.72 -10.72 -0.37
C LYS A 96 -14.78 -10.07 -1.75
N ALA A 97 -15.26 -8.83 -1.82
CA ALA A 97 -15.57 -8.19 -3.09
C ALA A 97 -14.32 -7.63 -3.78
N VAL A 98 -13.37 -7.05 -3.05
CA VAL A 98 -12.13 -6.52 -3.63
C VAL A 98 -11.36 -7.58 -4.43
N PRO A 99 -11.01 -8.76 -3.85
CA PRO A 99 -10.29 -9.78 -4.61
C PRO A 99 -11.13 -10.34 -5.76
N ALA A 100 -12.44 -10.51 -5.59
CA ALA A 100 -13.32 -11.01 -6.65
C ALA A 100 -13.43 -10.05 -7.85
N VAL A 101 -13.48 -8.74 -7.59
CA VAL A 101 -13.54 -7.73 -8.66
C VAL A 101 -12.22 -7.65 -9.41
N PHE A 102 -11.08 -7.72 -8.70
CA PHE A 102 -9.76 -7.80 -9.34
C PHE A 102 -9.64 -9.06 -10.21
N ASP A 103 -9.98 -10.24 -9.66
CA ASP A 103 -9.98 -11.49 -10.44
C ASP A 103 -10.82 -11.34 -11.71
N TYR A 104 -12.07 -10.90 -11.58
CA TYR A 104 -12.98 -10.73 -12.72
C TYR A 104 -12.44 -9.82 -13.83
N LEU A 105 -11.88 -8.66 -13.46
CA LEU A 105 -11.41 -7.67 -14.43
C LEU A 105 -10.07 -8.04 -15.09
N HIS A 106 -9.24 -8.86 -14.45
CA HIS A 106 -7.91 -9.22 -14.94
C HIS A 106 -7.81 -10.65 -15.47
N LYS A 107 -8.83 -11.48 -15.28
CA LYS A 107 -8.88 -12.89 -15.70
C LYS A 107 -8.51 -13.17 -17.16
N GLN A 108 -8.77 -12.21 -18.06
CA GLN A 108 -8.53 -12.35 -19.50
C GLN A 108 -7.17 -11.80 -19.96
N ASN A 109 -6.42 -11.14 -19.08
CA ASN A 109 -5.15 -10.47 -19.37
C ASN A 109 -3.99 -11.05 -18.55
N GLN A 110 -4.15 -12.26 -18.02
CA GLN A 110 -3.10 -13.05 -17.37
C GLN A 110 -2.60 -14.14 -18.30
#